data_AF-M1P2D5-F1
#
_entry.id   AF-M1P2D5-F1
#
_cell.length_a   1.000
_cell.length_b   1.000
_cell.length_c   1.000
_cell.angle_alpha   90.00
_cell.angle_beta   90.00
_cell.angle_gamma   90.00
#
_symmetry.space_group_name_H-M   'P 1'
#
loop_
_entity.id
_entity.type
_entity.pdbx_description
1 polymer ?
#
loop_
_entity_poly.entity_id
_entity_poly.type
_entity_poly.pdbx_seq_one_letter_code
_entity_poly.pdbx_strand_id
1 'polypeptide(L)' 'MVATSTALALVGAGLACLAMLGSGIGAGIATQGSAEGTKEHSSFFGKALLFAVMPQTQAIYGLIIAILILLNTGVL' A
#
# COMPACT_ATOMS: atom_id res chain seq x y z
N MET A 1 4.15 -30.84 -9.44
CA MET A 1 4.71 -29.96 -10.49
C MET A 1 3.83 -28.72 -10.56
N VAL A 2 4.32 -27.58 -10.10
CA VAL A 2 3.59 -26.31 -10.26
C VAL A 2 3.44 -26.09 -11.76
N ALA A 3 2.20 -25.93 -12.25
CA ALA A 3 1.98 -25.63 -13.66
C ALA A 3 2.65 -24.28 -13.97
N THR A 4 3.27 -24.16 -15.15
CA THR A 4 3.95 -22.91 -15.58
C THR A 4 3.03 -21.68 -15.46
N SER A 5 1.71 -21.88 -15.61
CA SER A 5 0.67 -20.88 -15.38
C SER A 5 0.62 -20.35 -13.94
N THR A 6 0.72 -21.23 -12.94
CA THR A 6 0.74 -20.85 -11.52
C THR A 6 2.01 -20.08 -11.16
N ALA A 7 3.16 -20.47 -11.73
CA ALA A 7 4.42 -19.75 -11.50
C ALA A 7 4.36 -18.30 -12.03
N LEU A 8 3.80 -18.08 -13.22
CA LEU A 8 3.59 -16.74 -13.78
C LEU A 8 2.60 -15.91 -12.94
N ALA A 9 1.53 -16.54 -12.46
CA ALA A 9 0.56 -15.88 -11.60
C ALA A 9 1.19 -15.40 -10.28
N LEU A 10 2.06 -16.20 -9.66
CA LEU A 10 2.79 -15.82 -8.44
C LEU A 10 3.72 -14.61 -8.68
N VAL A 11 4.39 -14.55 -9.84
CA VAL A 11 5.16 -13.36 -10.23
C VAL A 11 4.25 -12.13 -10.38
N GLY A 12 3.07 -12.31 -11.00
CA GLY A 12 2.05 -11.26 -11.11
C GLY A 12 1.56 -10.75 -9.75
N ALA A 13 1.38 -11.63 -8.77
CA ALA A 13 1.01 -11.25 -7.41
C ALA A 13 2.12 -10.41 -6.73
N GLY A 14 3.39 -10.77 -6.94
CA GLY A 14 4.53 -9.98 -6.46
C GLY A 14 4.62 -8.59 -7.12
N LEU A 15 4.36 -8.51 -8.43
CA LEU A 15 4.34 -7.24 -9.17
C LEU A 15 3.17 -6.33 -8.75
N ALA A 16 2.00 -6.90 -8.41
CA ALA A 16 0.87 -6.13 -7.91
C ALA A 16 1.20 -5.34 -6.62
N CYS A 17 2.09 -5.87 -5.77
CA CYS A 17 2.58 -5.16 -4.58
C CYS A 17 3.42 -3.92 -4.92
N LEU A 18 3.98 -3.79 -6.13
CA LEU A 18 4.72 -2.57 -6.52
C LEU A 18 3.82 -1.34 -6.62
N ALA A 19 2.49 -1.53 -6.76
CA ALA A 19 1.52 -0.44 -6.67
C ALA A 19 1.57 0.31 -5.33
N MET A 20 2.13 -0.31 -4.28
CA MET A 20 2.30 0.29 -2.95
C MET A 20 3.36 1.40 -2.90
N LEU A 21 4.33 1.42 -3.83
CA LEU A 21 5.48 2.33 -3.75
C LEU A 21 5.05 3.80 -3.88
N GLY A 22 4.14 4.11 -4.81
CA GLY A 22 3.64 5.48 -4.99
C GLY A 22 2.86 5.99 -3.78
N SER A 23 2.09 5.10 -3.12
CA SER A 23 1.37 5.41 -1.88
C SER A 23 2.31 5.73 -0.73
N GLY A 24 3.36 4.93 -0.55
CA GLY A 24 4.34 5.14 0.51
C GLY A 24 5.10 6.47 0.38
N ILE A 25 5.45 6.85 -0.85
CA ILE A 25 6.10 8.14 -1.12
C ILE A 25 5.15 9.30 -0.83
N GLY A 26 3.90 9.23 -1.30
CA GLY A 26 2.90 10.26 -1.03
C GLY A 26 2.57 10.41 0.47
N ALA A 27 2.47 9.28 1.19
CA ALA A 27 2.29 9.26 2.65
C ALA A 27 3.48 9.88 3.38
N GLY A 28 4.70 9.59 2.94
CA GLY A 28 5.92 10.16 3.50
C GLY A 28 5.96 11.68 3.39
N ILE A 29 5.69 12.22 2.20
CA ILE A 29 5.68 13.67 1.95
C ILE A 29 4.57 14.35 2.77
N ALA A 30 3.35 13.80 2.75
CA ALA A 30 2.22 14.37 3.50
C ALA A 30 2.46 14.37 5.02
N THR A 31 3.08 13.30 5.55
CA THR A 31 3.37 13.18 6.98
C THR A 31 4.50 14.10 7.42
N GLN A 32 5.52 14.34 6.58
CA GLN A 32 6.62 15.25 6.89
C GLN A 32 6.14 16.67 7.21
N GLY A 33 5.34 17.28 6.33
CA GLY A 33 4.79 18.62 6.58
C GLY A 33 3.82 18.66 7.76
N SER A 34 3.08 17.58 7.99
CA SER A 34 2.14 17.49 9.12
C SER A 34 2.84 17.29 10.48
N ALA A 35 4.00 16.62 10.49
CA ALA A 35 4.82 16.40 11.68
C ALA A 35 5.48 17.70 12.15
N GLU A 36 5.90 18.57 11.24
CA GLU A 36 6.41 19.91 11.57
C GLU A 36 5.34 20.77 12.24
N GLY A 37 4.14 20.84 11.67
CA GLY A 37 3.03 21.60 12.27
C GLY A 37 2.58 21.05 13.64
N THR A 38 2.72 19.75 13.86
CA THR A 38 2.40 19.13 15.17
C THR A 38 3.42 19.51 16.25
N LYS A 39 4.68 19.80 15.90
CA LYS A 39 5.70 20.26 16.87
C LYS A 39 5.36 21.64 17.44
N GLU A 40 4.83 22.55 16.61
CA GLU A 40 4.37 23.87 17.06
C GLU A 40 3.03 23.80 17.79
N HIS A 41 2.10 22.98 17.29
CA HIS A 41 0.75 22.92 17.80
C HIS A 41 0.23 21.49 17.89
N SER A 42 0.22 20.93 19.10
CA SER A 42 -0.24 19.56 19.37
C SER A 42 -1.69 19.28 18.91
N SER A 43 -2.54 20.30 18.79
CA SER A 43 -3.92 20.11 18.28
C SER A 43 -3.97 19.67 16.80
N PHE A 44 -2.88 19.82 16.05
CA PHE A 44 -2.79 19.38 14.65
C PHE A 44 -2.48 17.89 14.51
N PHE A 45 -2.13 17.17 15.58
CA PHE A 45 -1.79 15.74 15.53
C PHE A 45 -2.91 14.90 14.87
N GLY A 46 -4.17 15.18 15.20
CA GLY A 46 -5.31 14.47 14.58
C GLY A 46 -5.43 14.70 13.08
N LYS A 47 -5.14 15.91 12.60
CA LYS A 47 -5.11 16.23 11.16
C LYS A 47 -3.90 15.58 10.49
N ALA A 48 -2.77 15.54 11.17
CA ALA A 48 -1.57 14.86 10.69
C ALA A 48 -1.81 13.36 10.46
N LEU A 49 -2.49 12.70 11.40
CA LEU A 49 -2.88 11.30 11.26
C LEU A 49 -3.84 11.09 10.08
N LEU A 50 -4.80 12.00 9.88
CA LEU A 50 -5.72 11.94 8.74
C LEU A 50 -4.96 12.02 7.40
N PHE A 51 -4.04 12.97 7.25
CA PHE A 51 -3.23 13.12 6.03
C PHE A 51 -2.30 11.93 5.78
N ALA A 52 -1.83 11.25 6.83
CA ALA A 52 -1.00 10.05 6.71
C ALA A 52 -1.78 8.85 6.15
N VAL A 53 -3.08 8.72 6.47
CA VAL A 53 -3.94 7.60 6.04
C VAL A 53 -4.52 7.80 4.64
N MET A 54 -4.82 9.05 4.24
CA MET A 54 -5.41 9.38 2.93
C MET A 54 -4.76 8.67 1.71
N PRO A 55 -3.41 8.61 1.57
CA PRO A 55 -2.79 7.99 0.41
C PRO A 55 -2.79 6.45 0.39
N GLN A 56 -3.38 5.74 1.37
CA GLN A 56 -3.29 4.26 1.46
C GLN A 56 -4.09 3.48 0.39
N THR A 57 -4.91 4.12 -0.45
CA THR A 57 -5.79 3.42 -1.41
C THR A 57 -5.04 2.50 -2.38
N GLN A 58 -3.86 2.90 -2.85
CA GLN A 58 -3.08 2.14 -3.82
C GLN A 58 -2.42 0.93 -3.16
N ALA A 59 -2.14 1.01 -1.86
CA ALA A 59 -1.68 -0.14 -1.10
C ALA A 59 -2.79 -1.18 -0.93
N ILE A 60 -4.02 -0.73 -0.69
CA ILE A 60 -5.20 -1.60 -0.59
C ILE A 60 -5.46 -2.29 -1.93
N TYR A 61 -5.40 -1.57 -3.06
CA TYR A 61 -5.62 -2.17 -4.37
C TYR A 61 -4.53 -3.18 -4.76
N GLY A 62 -3.24 -2.87 -4.53
CA GLY A 62 -2.15 -3.81 -4.78
C GLY A 62 -2.30 -5.10 -3.97
N LEU A 63 -2.69 -4.97 -2.70
CA LEU A 63 -2.95 -6.10 -1.81
C LEU A 63 -4.15 -6.95 -2.27
N ILE A 64 -5.28 -6.33 -2.60
CA ILE A 64 -6.48 -7.04 -3.06
C ILE A 64 -6.16 -7.82 -4.35
N ILE A 65 -5.45 -7.20 -5.30
CA ILE A 65 -5.07 -7.87 -6.56
C ILE A 65 -4.18 -9.08 -6.28
N ALA A 66 -3.17 -8.94 -5.41
CA ALA A 66 -2.31 -10.06 -5.03
C ALA A 66 -3.10 -11.21 -4.38
N ILE A 67 -4.02 -10.89 -3.46
CA ILE A 67 -4.90 -11.88 -2.81
C ILE A 67 -5.80 -12.58 -3.82
N LEU A 68 -6.41 -11.84 -4.74
CA LEU A 68 -7.28 -12.43 -5.78
C LEU A 68 -6.50 -13.40 -6.68
N ILE A 69 -5.25 -13.09 -7.02
CA ILE A 69 -4.39 -13.98 -7.80
C ILE A 69 -4.09 -15.26 -7.02
N LEU A 70 -3.76 -15.15 -5.73
CA LEU A 70 -3.47 -16.29 -4.86
C LEU A 70 -4.68 -17.22 -4.68
N LEU A 71 -5.87 -16.65 -4.46
CA LEU A 71 -7.13 -17.39 -4.36
C LEU A 71 -7.47 -18.12 -5.66
N ASN A 72 -7.29 -17.48 -6.82
CA ASN A 72 -7.59 -18.09 -8.12
C ASN A 72 -6.58 -19.16 -8.54
N THR A 73 -5.35 -19.11 -8.01
CA THR A 73 -4.33 -20.13 -8.26
C THR A 73 -4.43 -21.33 -7.32
N GLY A 74 -5.29 -21.27 -6.28
CA GLY A 74 -5.43 -22.33 -5.28
C GLY A 74 -4.20 -22.51 -4.38
N VAL A 75 -3.35 -21.48 -4.32
CA VAL A 75 -2.18 -21.44 -3.41
C VAL A 75 -2.61 -20.99 -2.01
N LEU A 76 -3.69 -20.19 -1.95
CA LEU A 76 -4.41 -19.81 -0.74
C LEU A 76 -5.82 -20.43 -0.80
#